data_AF-A0A4D6PU36-F1
#
_entry.id   AF-A0A4D6PU36-F1
#
_cell.length_a   1.000
_cell.length_b   1.000
_cell.length_c   1.000
_cell.angle_alpha   90.00
_cell.angle_beta   90.00
_cell.angle_gamma   90.00
#
_symmetry.space_group_name_H-M   'P 1'
#
loop_
_entity.id
_entity.type
_entity.pdbx_description
1 polymer ?
#
loop_
_entity_poly.entity_id
_entity_poly.type
_entity_poly.pdbx_seq_one_letter_code
_entity_poly.pdbx_strand_id
1 'polypeptide(L)'
;TLFLFLVYLLEPDERKLSRPILRGGRSYPNFYFARPIDKKPTFLRLRGLLEYEIQPWKYRIPIFFTTRSFDTFRNREMSTGGGSIRQQLANLDLRIIIDYSLVEWKELEEEEPTGNEWEDRKVGRRKDFLLRRMELAKHFIRTNIEPKWMVLRLLPVLPPELRPIYHIDEDKLVTSDINEIYRRIIYRNNTLTDLLTTSIATPEELIISQEKLLQEAVDALLDNGICGQPMRDDHNRVYKSLSDVIEGKEGRVRETLLGKRVDYSGRSVIVVGPSLSLHRCGLPREIAIELFQAFVIRDLIRKHLASNIGVAKSQIRKKKPIVWEILQEILDDHPVLLNRAPTLHRLGIQAFLPVLVEGRAICLHPLVCKGFNADFDGDQMAVHVPLSLEAQAEARLLMFSHMNLLSLLLPR
;
A
#
# COMPACT_ATOMS: atom_id res chain seq x y z
N THR A 1 43.70 -3.99 13.93
CA THR A 1 42.50 -3.83 13.06
C THR A 1 42.13 -2.37 12.85
N LEU A 2 42.02 -1.55 13.91
CA LEU A 2 41.77 -0.09 13.79
C LEU A 2 42.95 0.69 13.17
N PHE A 3 44.19 0.25 13.39
CA PHE A 3 45.39 0.86 12.79
C PHE A 3 45.43 0.71 11.26
N LEU A 4 44.92 -0.41 10.73
CA LEU A 4 44.73 -0.60 9.28
C LEU A 4 43.67 0.35 8.70
N PHE A 5 42.67 0.73 9.50
CA PHE A 5 41.60 1.65 9.10
C PHE A 5 42.09 3.10 8.99
N LEU A 6 43.02 3.49 9.87
CA LEU A 6 43.71 4.78 9.86
C LEU A 6 44.73 4.89 8.72
N VAL A 7 45.43 3.81 8.38
CA VAL A 7 46.30 3.75 7.18
C VAL A 7 45.46 3.92 5.89
N TYR A 8 44.24 3.36 5.85
CA TYR A 8 43.32 3.51 4.72
C TYR A 8 42.76 4.94 4.54
N LEU A 9 42.69 5.74 5.62
CA LEU A 9 42.28 7.15 5.60
C LEU A 9 43.39 8.10 5.09
N LEU A 10 44.65 7.65 5.17
CA LEU A 10 45.85 8.38 4.76
C LEU A 10 46.35 7.97 3.36
N GLU A 11 45.74 6.97 2.72
CA GLU A 11 45.98 6.68 1.29
C GLU A 11 45.30 7.73 0.38
N PRO A 12 45.94 8.11 -0.73
CA PRO A 12 45.48 9.20 -1.62
C PRO A 12 44.26 8.84 -2.48
N ASP A 13 43.81 7.59 -2.46
CA ASP A 13 42.72 7.10 -3.32
C ASP A 13 41.32 7.35 -2.71
N GLU A 14 40.62 8.38 -3.21
CA GLU A 14 39.22 8.70 -2.85
C GLU A 14 38.25 7.51 -3.05
N ARG A 15 38.58 6.58 -3.95
CA ARG A 15 37.71 5.45 -4.36
C ARG A 15 37.45 4.41 -3.27
N LYS A 16 38.21 4.46 -2.17
CA LYS A 16 38.15 3.47 -1.07
C LYS A 16 37.33 3.93 0.14
N LEU A 17 37.20 5.24 0.35
CA LEU A 17 36.52 5.86 1.50
C LEU A 17 34.99 5.94 1.36
N SER A 18 34.46 5.72 0.15
CA SER A 18 33.03 5.65 -0.14
C SER A 18 32.42 4.26 0.03
N ARG A 19 33.22 3.24 0.39
CA ARG A 19 32.69 1.90 0.69
C ARG A 19 32.26 1.82 2.16
N PRO A 20 30.98 1.50 2.45
CA PRO A 20 30.56 1.23 3.82
C PRO A 20 31.36 0.04 4.36
N ILE A 21 31.84 0.14 5.60
CA ILE A 21 32.38 -1.01 6.33
C ILE A 21 31.20 -1.94 6.63
N LEU A 22 30.89 -2.84 5.70
CA LEU A 22 29.89 -3.87 5.90
C LEU A 22 30.45 -4.93 6.84
N ARG A 23 30.06 -4.86 8.13
CA ARG A 23 30.01 -6.02 9.00
C ARG A 23 28.60 -6.17 9.56
N GLY A 24 27.90 -7.17 9.03
CA GLY A 24 26.77 -7.88 9.64
C GLY A 24 25.58 -7.03 10.12
N GLY A 25 24.52 -6.99 9.31
CA GLY A 25 23.19 -6.50 9.68
C GLY A 25 22.72 -5.34 8.80
N ARG A 26 21.58 -5.51 8.11
CA ARG A 26 20.92 -4.48 7.28
C ARG A 26 20.17 -3.46 8.16
N SER A 27 20.87 -2.85 9.12
CA SER A 27 20.48 -1.56 9.69
C SER A 27 21.43 -0.52 9.11
N TYR A 28 20.94 0.71 8.91
CA TYR A 28 21.66 1.84 8.30
C TYR A 28 23.16 1.87 8.69
N PRO A 29 24.09 2.18 7.76
CA PRO A 29 25.53 2.02 8.01
C PRO A 29 25.97 2.66 9.33
N ASN A 30 26.62 1.83 10.16
CA ASN A 30 26.82 2.11 11.59
C ASN A 30 27.70 3.32 11.90
N PHE A 31 28.39 3.92 10.93
CA PHE A 31 29.16 5.14 11.13
C PHE A 31 29.18 5.98 9.85
N TYR A 32 28.78 7.25 9.98
CA TYR A 32 29.00 8.28 8.96
C TYR A 32 29.82 9.40 9.58
N PHE A 33 30.88 9.83 8.89
CA PHE A 33 31.49 11.13 9.17
C PHE A 33 30.48 12.21 8.84
N ALA A 34 30.20 13.11 9.78
CA ALA A 34 29.51 14.34 9.49
C ALA A 34 30.30 15.06 8.38
N ARG A 35 29.70 15.24 7.19
CA ARG A 35 30.29 16.13 6.19
C ARG A 35 30.55 17.50 6.85
N PRO A 36 31.56 18.26 6.39
CA PRO A 36 31.84 19.58 6.93
C PRO A 36 30.56 20.42 6.95
N ILE A 37 29.97 20.60 8.12
CA ILE A 37 28.90 21.58 8.32
C ILE A 37 29.64 22.92 8.43
N ASP A 38 29.15 23.94 7.73
CA ASP A 38 29.78 25.27 7.64
C ASP A 38 30.09 25.96 8.98
N LYS A 39 29.66 25.39 10.11
CA LYS A 39 29.79 25.95 11.46
C LYS A 39 30.67 25.13 12.43
N LYS A 40 31.30 24.03 12.01
CA LYS A 40 32.28 23.30 12.85
C LYS A 40 33.56 22.96 12.08
N PRO A 41 34.76 23.25 12.62
CA PRO A 41 36.00 22.73 12.02
C PRO A 41 35.97 21.21 12.09
N THR A 42 36.07 20.55 10.93
CA THR A 42 36.14 19.09 10.77
C THR A 42 37.53 18.72 10.25
N PHE A 43 38.05 17.54 10.61
CA PHE A 43 39.36 17.07 10.16
C PHE A 43 39.48 17.03 8.62
N LEU A 44 38.35 16.84 7.91
CA LEU A 44 38.28 16.92 6.45
C LEU A 44 38.63 18.31 5.88
N ARG A 45 38.41 19.41 6.62
CA ARG A 45 38.87 20.77 6.22
C ARG A 45 40.38 20.95 6.39
N LEU A 46 41.03 20.19 7.27
CA LEU A 46 42.49 20.25 7.47
C LEU A 46 43.27 19.54 6.35
N ARG A 47 42.61 18.71 5.54
CA ARG A 47 43.26 17.94 4.46
C ARG A 47 43.92 18.82 3.39
N GLY A 48 43.43 20.04 3.19
CA GLY A 48 43.97 21.03 2.23
C GLY A 48 45.01 22.00 2.80
N LEU A 49 45.29 21.95 4.11
CA LEU A 49 46.28 22.79 4.79
C LEU A 49 47.60 22.04 5.07
N LEU A 50 47.70 20.78 4.65
CA LEU A 50 48.83 19.92 4.93
C LEU A 50 49.78 19.94 3.73
N GLU A 51 50.66 20.94 3.69
CA GLU A 51 51.86 20.85 2.86
C GLU A 51 52.70 19.67 3.35
N TYR A 52 52.98 18.73 2.44
CA TYR A 52 53.47 17.39 2.72
C TYR A 52 54.96 17.30 3.08
N GLU A 53 55.54 18.41 3.53
CA GLU A 53 56.94 18.48 3.91
C GLU A 53 57.02 19.01 5.34
N ILE A 54 57.22 18.10 6.29
CA ILE A 54 58.07 18.20 7.49
C ILE A 54 57.55 17.20 8.56
N GLN A 55 58.46 16.29 8.94
CA GLN A 55 58.45 15.36 10.08
C GLN A 55 57.59 14.07 9.99
N PRO A 56 58.09 12.91 10.48
CA PRO A 56 57.37 11.65 10.42
C PRO A 56 56.27 11.62 11.49
N TRP A 57 55.02 11.67 11.03
CA TRP A 57 53.77 11.61 11.82
C TRP A 57 53.60 10.34 12.68
N LYS A 58 54.57 9.42 12.62
CA LYS A 58 54.66 8.15 13.35
C LYS A 58 54.56 8.31 14.88
N TYR A 59 54.91 9.47 15.42
CA TYR A 59 54.93 9.73 16.88
C TYR A 59 53.83 10.66 17.40
N ARG A 60 53.15 11.45 16.54
CA ARG A 60 52.09 12.39 16.98
C ARG A 60 50.68 11.84 16.84
N ILE A 61 50.40 11.06 15.80
CA ILE A 61 49.07 10.47 15.56
C ILE A 61 48.62 9.57 16.73
N PRO A 62 49.47 8.69 17.30
CA PRO A 62 49.04 7.82 18.41
C PRO A 62 48.60 8.59 19.67
N ILE A 63 49.12 9.80 19.89
CA ILE A 63 48.78 10.64 21.05
C ILE A 63 47.35 11.19 20.93
N PHE A 64 46.92 11.54 19.71
CA PHE A 64 45.54 11.97 19.40
C PHE A 64 44.50 10.84 19.52
N PHE A 65 44.94 9.58 19.37
CA PHE A 65 44.09 8.38 19.44
C PHE A 65 44.19 7.63 20.78
N THR A 66 44.55 8.32 21.87
CA THR A 66 44.26 7.80 23.22
C THR A 66 42.75 7.57 23.37
N THR A 67 42.33 6.47 24.01
CA THR A 67 40.91 6.03 24.08
C THR A 67 39.94 7.18 24.39
N ARG A 68 40.28 8.01 25.39
CA ARG A 68 39.48 9.16 25.82
C ARG A 68 39.39 10.27 24.77
N SER A 69 40.48 10.54 24.04
CA SER A 69 40.56 11.56 22.98
C SER A 69 39.81 11.12 21.73
N PHE A 70 39.87 9.82 21.43
CA PHE A 70 39.15 9.21 20.32
C PHE A 70 37.64 9.17 20.56
N ASP A 71 37.18 8.84 21.77
CA ASP A 71 35.75 8.90 22.10
C ASP A 71 35.22 10.35 22.00
N THR A 72 36.02 11.33 22.44
CA THR A 72 35.69 12.75 22.28
C THR A 72 35.63 13.18 20.79
N PHE A 73 36.51 12.63 19.96
CA PHE A 73 36.55 12.86 18.51
C PHE A 73 35.38 12.20 17.77
N ARG A 74 35.11 10.93 18.06
CA ARG A 74 33.96 10.16 17.58
C ARG A 74 32.65 10.88 17.90
N ASN A 75 32.50 11.34 19.14
CA ASN A 75 31.27 12.02 19.58
C ASN A 75 31.15 13.45 19.03
N ARG A 76 32.24 14.03 18.51
CA ARG A 76 32.25 15.33 17.81
C ARG A 76 31.96 15.23 16.31
N GLU A 77 32.49 14.22 15.64
CA GLU A 77 32.51 14.13 14.17
C GLU A 77 31.65 13.00 13.58
N MET A 78 31.25 12.01 14.37
CA MET A 78 30.40 10.91 13.91
C MET A 78 29.04 10.99 14.60
N SER A 79 27.99 11.02 13.80
CA SER A 79 26.62 10.94 14.30
C SER A 79 25.90 9.79 13.59
N THR A 80 25.15 9.00 14.35
CA THR A 80 24.51 7.76 13.89
C THR A 80 22.99 7.91 13.82
N GLY A 81 22.31 6.98 13.17
CA GLY A 81 20.85 6.89 13.14
C GLY A 81 20.12 7.92 12.27
N GLY A 82 18.78 7.88 12.33
CA GLY A 82 17.90 8.70 11.48
C GLY A 82 18.06 10.21 11.72
N GLY A 83 18.36 10.64 12.95
CA GLY A 83 18.59 12.05 13.27
C GLY A 83 19.75 12.67 12.49
N SER A 84 20.82 11.90 12.30
CA SER A 84 22.00 12.29 11.52
C SER A 84 21.69 12.43 10.03
N ILE A 85 20.96 11.46 9.48
CA ILE A 85 20.49 11.48 8.09
C ILE A 85 19.60 12.71 7.86
N ARG A 86 18.68 13.00 8.77
CA ARG A 86 17.81 14.18 8.69
C ARG A 86 18.60 15.48 8.65
N GLN A 87 19.63 15.62 9.48
CA GLN A 87 20.47 16.82 9.49
C GLN A 87 21.22 16.99 8.17
N GLN A 88 21.71 15.90 7.59
CA GLN A 88 22.32 15.94 6.26
C GLN A 88 21.30 16.37 5.19
N LEU A 89 20.11 15.75 5.19
CA LEU A 89 19.03 16.08 4.26
C LEU A 89 18.54 17.52 4.39
N ALA A 90 18.54 18.09 5.60
CA ALA A 90 18.16 19.47 5.86
C ALA A 90 19.17 20.50 5.33
N ASN A 91 20.44 20.11 5.23
CA ASN A 91 21.52 20.96 4.74
C ASN A 91 21.78 20.76 3.23
N LEU A 92 20.99 19.94 2.54
CA LEU A 92 21.18 19.71 1.10
C LEU A 92 20.67 20.90 0.29
N ASP A 93 21.56 21.48 -0.52
CA ASP A 93 21.17 22.36 -1.61
C ASP A 93 20.93 21.54 -2.87
N LEU A 94 19.65 21.39 -3.22
CA LEU A 94 19.22 20.61 -4.39
C LEU A 94 19.66 21.23 -5.72
N ARG A 95 19.86 22.56 -5.80
CA ARG A 95 20.29 23.23 -7.02
C ARG A 95 21.75 22.92 -7.29
N ILE A 96 22.59 23.08 -6.26
CA ILE A 96 24.00 22.70 -6.30
C ILE A 96 24.17 21.23 -6.68
N ILE A 97 23.31 20.34 -6.15
CA ILE A 97 23.33 18.92 -6.49
C ILE A 97 23.03 18.68 -7.98
N ILE A 98 22.08 19.41 -8.56
CA ILE A 98 21.75 19.31 -9.99
C ILE A 98 22.91 19.82 -10.83
N ASP A 99 23.47 20.99 -10.49
CA ASP A 99 24.55 21.61 -11.25
C ASP A 99 25.79 20.73 -11.27
N TYR A 100 26.23 20.20 -10.12
CA TYR A 100 27.34 19.25 -10.07
C TYR A 100 27.05 17.95 -10.83
N SER A 101 25.81 17.43 -10.75
CA SER A 101 25.47 16.21 -11.48
C SER A 101 25.44 16.42 -12.99
N LEU A 102 25.08 17.63 -13.44
CA LEU A 102 25.06 18.00 -14.85
C LEU A 102 26.48 18.13 -15.40
N VAL A 103 27.38 18.77 -14.66
CA VAL A 103 28.81 18.88 -15.03
C VAL A 103 29.42 17.48 -15.13
N GLU A 104 29.26 16.65 -14.10
CA GLU A 104 29.78 15.28 -14.09
C GLU A 104 29.19 14.44 -15.23
N TRP A 105 27.90 14.62 -15.55
CA TRP A 105 27.27 13.87 -16.65
C TRP A 105 27.82 14.25 -18.02
N LYS A 106 28.12 15.55 -18.24
CA LYS A 106 28.75 16.04 -19.48
C LYS A 106 30.19 15.56 -19.62
N GLU A 107 30.98 15.58 -18.55
CA GLU A 107 32.35 15.03 -18.55
C GLU A 107 32.36 13.57 -18.99
N LEU A 108 31.42 12.76 -18.48
CA LEU A 108 31.29 11.37 -18.89
C LEU A 108 30.75 11.20 -20.31
N GLU A 109 30.06 12.19 -20.88
CA GLU A 109 29.58 12.19 -22.27
C GLU A 109 30.71 12.41 -23.27
N GLU A 110 31.71 13.22 -22.89
CA GLU A 110 32.90 13.51 -23.70
C GLU A 110 33.94 12.37 -23.66
N GLU A 111 33.85 11.43 -22.71
CA GLU A 111 34.67 10.22 -22.67
C GLU A 111 34.32 9.26 -23.83
N GLU A 112 35.28 9.06 -24.75
CA GLU A 112 35.15 8.06 -25.82
C GLU A 112 35.13 6.62 -25.26
N PRO A 113 34.39 5.68 -25.91
CA PRO A 113 34.34 4.29 -25.47
C PRO A 113 35.73 3.68 -25.48
N THR A 114 36.13 3.12 -24.35
CA THR A 114 37.52 2.67 -24.11
C THR A 114 37.83 1.34 -24.79
N GLY A 115 36.83 0.73 -25.46
CA GLY A 115 36.90 -0.60 -26.07
C GLY A 115 36.79 -1.76 -25.06
N ASN A 116 36.67 -1.46 -23.77
CA ASN A 116 36.51 -2.41 -22.68
C ASN A 116 35.06 -2.40 -22.18
N GLU A 117 34.30 -3.45 -22.49
CA GLU A 117 32.88 -3.54 -22.14
C GLU A 117 32.57 -3.31 -20.65
N TRP A 118 33.49 -3.66 -19.74
CA TRP A 118 33.25 -3.49 -18.30
C TRP A 118 33.36 -2.03 -17.86
N GLU A 119 34.29 -1.29 -18.45
CA GLU A 119 34.50 0.14 -18.17
C GLU A 119 33.36 0.96 -18.77
N ASP A 120 32.96 0.67 -20.00
CA ASP A 120 31.82 1.32 -20.67
C ASP A 120 30.51 1.09 -19.91
N ARG A 121 30.25 -0.14 -19.41
CA ARG A 121 29.08 -0.43 -18.55
C ARG A 121 29.13 0.28 -17.20
N LYS A 122 30.32 0.56 -16.66
CA LYS A 122 30.47 1.30 -15.41
C LYS A 122 30.16 2.79 -15.61
N VAL A 123 30.66 3.38 -16.70
CA VAL A 123 30.34 4.74 -17.13
C VAL A 123 28.84 4.89 -17.39
N GLY A 124 28.24 3.96 -18.14
CA GLY A 124 26.79 3.93 -18.38
C GLY A 124 25.97 3.91 -17.09
N ARG A 125 26.30 3.02 -16.14
CA ARG A 125 25.64 2.99 -14.81
C ARG A 125 25.80 4.30 -14.04
N ARG A 126 26.95 4.98 -14.17
CA ARG A 126 27.18 6.27 -13.52
C ARG A 126 26.32 7.36 -14.16
N LYS A 127 26.23 7.41 -15.49
CA LYS A 127 25.32 8.31 -16.22
C LYS A 127 23.87 8.13 -15.80
N ASP A 128 23.38 6.88 -15.76
CA ASP A 128 22.01 6.56 -15.33
C ASP A 128 21.75 7.02 -13.88
N PHE A 129 22.71 6.82 -12.99
CA PHE A 129 22.62 7.28 -11.61
C PHE A 129 22.51 8.80 -11.53
N LEU A 130 23.32 9.55 -12.30
CA LEU A 130 23.27 11.01 -12.33
C LEU A 130 21.94 11.52 -12.87
N LEU A 131 21.41 10.90 -13.94
CA LEU A 131 20.09 11.22 -14.47
C LEU A 131 18.99 11.06 -13.41
N ARG A 132 18.94 9.90 -12.74
CA ARG A 132 17.97 9.65 -11.66
C ARG A 132 18.11 10.63 -10.50
N ARG A 133 19.35 10.97 -10.13
CA ARG A 133 19.64 11.95 -9.06
C ARG A 133 19.15 13.35 -9.41
N MET A 134 19.40 13.81 -10.65
CA MET A 134 18.92 15.09 -11.14
C MET A 134 17.39 15.12 -11.23
N GLU A 135 16.78 14.05 -11.73
CA GLU A 135 15.33 13.92 -11.82
C GLU A 135 14.67 14.00 -10.44
N LEU A 136 15.18 13.23 -9.46
CA LEU A 136 14.70 13.27 -8.08
C LEU A 136 14.83 14.67 -7.46
N ALA A 137 15.98 15.34 -7.64
CA ALA A 137 16.19 16.70 -7.14
C ALA A 137 15.23 17.71 -7.80
N LYS A 138 15.00 17.60 -9.12
CA LYS A 138 14.02 18.41 -9.83
C LYS A 138 12.60 18.18 -9.31
N HIS A 139 12.23 16.94 -9.00
CA HIS A 139 10.93 16.64 -8.41
C HIS A 139 10.73 17.33 -7.07
N PHE A 140 11.68 17.23 -6.13
CA PHE A 140 11.60 17.92 -4.84
C PHE A 140 11.43 19.43 -4.97
N ILE A 141 12.17 20.06 -5.89
CA ILE A 141 12.05 21.51 -6.16
C ILE A 141 10.67 21.84 -6.72
N ARG A 142 10.18 21.07 -7.70
CA ARG A 142 8.88 21.31 -8.35
C ARG A 142 7.70 21.14 -7.39
N THR A 143 7.74 20.14 -6.52
CA THR A 143 6.65 19.85 -5.57
C THR A 143 6.77 20.63 -4.26
N ASN A 144 7.82 21.44 -4.09
CA ASN A 144 8.12 22.15 -2.85
C ASN A 144 8.15 21.22 -1.61
N ILE A 145 8.69 20.00 -1.79
CA ILE A 145 8.85 19.02 -0.72
C ILE A 145 10.29 19.07 -0.23
N GLU A 146 10.48 19.13 1.09
CA GLU A 146 11.82 19.12 1.67
C GLU A 146 12.32 17.68 1.86
N PRO A 147 13.55 17.33 1.42
CA PRO A 147 14.11 15.98 1.59
C PRO A 147 14.12 15.51 3.06
N LYS A 148 14.27 16.45 4.00
CA LYS A 148 14.30 16.17 5.45
C LYS A 148 13.01 15.53 5.99
N TRP A 149 11.90 15.60 5.25
CA TRP A 149 10.62 14.99 5.62
C TRP A 149 10.59 13.47 5.46
N MET A 150 11.53 12.89 4.72
CA MET A 150 11.69 11.42 4.65
C MET A 150 12.07 10.81 6.00
N VAL A 151 12.65 11.60 6.91
CA VAL A 151 12.92 11.17 8.29
C VAL A 151 11.82 11.67 9.22
N LEU A 152 11.01 10.72 9.67
CA LEU A 152 9.86 10.97 10.56
C LEU A 152 10.33 11.44 11.95
N ARG A 153 9.74 12.55 12.41
CA ARG A 153 9.84 13.01 13.81
C ARG A 153 8.55 12.80 14.57
N LEU A 154 7.44 12.90 13.86
CA LEU A 154 6.09 12.71 14.37
C LEU A 154 5.52 11.54 13.57
N LEU A 155 5.14 10.48 14.28
CA LEU A 155 4.52 9.31 13.68
C LEU A 155 3.00 9.47 13.76
N PRO A 156 2.28 9.58 12.63
CA PRO A 156 0.83 9.66 12.67
C PRO A 156 0.23 8.36 13.20
N VAL A 157 -0.80 8.51 14.04
CA VAL A 157 -1.56 7.38 14.59
C VAL A 157 -2.91 7.30 13.87
N LEU A 158 -3.25 6.12 13.37
CA LEU A 158 -4.56 5.91 12.74
C LEU A 158 -5.71 6.17 13.73
N PRO A 159 -6.86 6.71 13.26
CA PRO A 159 -8.08 6.80 14.07
C PRO A 159 -8.47 5.43 14.67
N PRO A 160 -8.97 5.38 15.93
CA PRO A 160 -9.34 4.13 16.61
C PRO A 160 -10.30 3.24 15.80
N GLU A 161 -11.20 3.83 15.02
CA GLU A 161 -12.19 3.13 14.19
C GLU A 161 -11.55 2.28 13.10
N LEU A 162 -10.35 2.64 12.64
CA LEU A 162 -9.58 1.88 11.65
C LEU A 162 -8.70 0.79 12.28
N ARG A 163 -8.61 0.77 13.61
CA ARG A 163 -7.84 -0.21 14.41
C ARG A 163 -8.67 -0.69 15.61
N PRO A 164 -9.85 -1.30 15.34
CA PRO A 164 -10.81 -1.61 16.37
C PRO A 164 -10.30 -2.65 17.37
N ILE A 165 -10.94 -2.66 18.54
CA ILE A 165 -10.79 -3.66 19.59
C ILE A 165 -12.17 -4.23 19.84
N TYR A 166 -12.33 -5.53 19.67
CA TYR A 166 -13.61 -6.21 19.83
C TYR A 166 -13.56 -7.18 21.02
N HIS A 167 -14.59 -7.15 21.84
CA HIS A 167 -14.85 -8.20 22.82
C HIS A 167 -15.76 -9.23 22.16
N ILE A 168 -15.29 -10.47 22.02
CA ILE A 168 -16.10 -11.59 21.51
C ILE A 168 -16.87 -12.23 22.66
N ASP A 169 -16.15 -12.60 23.71
CA ASP A 169 -16.66 -13.18 24.96
C ASP A 169 -16.04 -12.43 26.16
N GLU A 170 -16.51 -12.64 27.40
CA GLU A 170 -16.03 -11.93 28.61
C GLU A 170 -14.49 -11.95 28.76
N ASP A 171 -13.83 -13.03 28.32
CA ASP A 171 -12.38 -13.21 28.42
C ASP A 171 -11.61 -13.06 27.09
N LYS A 172 -12.29 -12.87 25.95
CA LYS A 172 -11.64 -12.87 24.62
C LYS A 172 -11.73 -11.51 23.94
N LEU A 173 -10.60 -10.81 23.96
CA LEU A 173 -10.39 -9.53 23.30
C LEU A 173 -9.59 -9.73 22.00
N VAL A 174 -10.15 -9.24 20.89
CA VAL A 174 -9.49 -9.24 19.58
C VAL A 174 -9.02 -7.81 19.27
N THR A 175 -7.71 -7.63 19.17
CA THR A 175 -7.08 -6.38 18.76
C THR A 175 -6.59 -6.45 17.32
N SER A 176 -6.62 -5.30 16.65
CA SER A 176 -5.85 -5.12 15.41
C SER A 176 -4.35 -5.25 15.66
N ASP A 177 -3.63 -5.95 14.77
CA ASP A 177 -2.17 -6.10 14.79
C ASP A 177 -1.44 -4.75 14.91
N ILE A 178 -1.99 -3.71 14.25
CA ILE A 178 -1.45 -2.35 14.28
C ILE A 178 -1.39 -1.79 15.71
N ASN A 179 -2.35 -2.13 16.57
CA ASN A 179 -2.36 -1.68 17.96
C ASN A 179 -1.19 -2.28 18.76
N GLU A 180 -0.85 -3.55 18.51
CA GLU A 180 0.28 -4.23 19.16
C GLU A 180 1.61 -3.58 18.76
N ILE A 181 1.76 -3.21 17.48
CA ILE A 181 2.95 -2.51 16.98
C ILE A 181 3.02 -1.09 17.56
N TYR A 182 1.91 -0.33 17.58
CA TYR A 182 1.87 1.00 18.22
C TYR A 182 2.25 0.93 19.70
N ARG A 183 1.73 -0.06 20.44
CA ARG A 183 2.07 -0.26 21.87
C ARG A 183 3.58 -0.42 22.03
N ARG A 184 4.22 -1.20 21.17
CA ARG A 184 5.68 -1.42 21.20
C ARG A 184 6.47 -0.15 20.87
N ILE A 185 6.04 0.64 19.88
CA ILE A 185 6.67 1.93 19.55
C ILE A 185 6.60 2.88 20.74
N ILE A 186 5.41 3.06 21.33
CA ILE A 186 5.20 3.95 22.48
C ILE A 186 6.07 3.51 23.65
N TYR A 187 6.08 2.21 23.96
CA TYR A 187 6.91 1.66 25.02
C TYR A 187 8.40 1.97 24.80
N ARG A 188 8.94 1.70 23.60
CA ARG A 188 10.35 1.96 23.27
C ARG A 188 10.68 3.45 23.30
N ASN A 189 9.78 4.30 22.80
CA ASN A 189 9.97 5.75 22.80
C ASN A 189 9.98 6.32 24.24
N ASN A 190 9.10 5.85 25.10
CA ASN A 190 9.08 6.26 26.51
C ASN A 190 10.34 5.77 27.24
N THR A 191 10.73 4.51 27.06
CA THR A 191 11.99 3.98 27.62
C THR A 191 13.21 4.80 27.17
N LEU A 192 13.29 5.15 25.88
CA LEU A 192 14.37 6.00 25.38
C LEU A 192 14.34 7.40 26.01
N THR A 193 13.15 7.99 26.15
CA THR A 193 12.96 9.31 26.79
C THR A 193 13.40 9.29 28.25
N ASP A 194 13.03 8.24 28.99
CA ASP A 194 13.39 8.07 30.41
C ASP A 194 14.91 7.93 30.56
N LEU A 195 15.58 7.18 29.67
CA LEU A 195 17.04 7.00 29.66
C LEU A 195 17.81 8.29 29.33
N LEU A 196 17.24 9.17 28.51
CA LEU A 196 17.83 10.46 28.16
C LEU A 196 17.64 11.50 29.27
N THR A 197 16.57 11.40 30.05
CA THR A 197 16.21 12.36 31.11
C THR A 197 16.78 11.98 32.47
N THR A 198 16.84 10.69 32.81
CA THR A 198 17.12 10.21 34.17
C THR A 198 18.60 10.12 34.51
N SER A 199 19.51 10.05 33.53
CA SER A 199 20.88 9.63 33.81
C SER A 199 21.96 10.43 33.08
N ILE A 200 22.71 11.21 33.89
CA ILE A 200 24.01 11.84 33.57
C ILE A 200 25.08 10.77 33.22
N ALA A 201 24.81 9.48 33.48
CA ALA A 201 25.76 8.37 33.38
C ALA A 201 25.27 7.17 32.52
N THR A 202 24.26 7.33 31.66
CA THR A 202 23.85 6.22 30.77
C THR A 202 24.96 5.92 29.76
N PRO A 203 25.41 4.66 29.61
CA PRO A 203 26.33 4.30 28.54
C PRO A 203 25.72 4.61 27.17
N GLU A 204 26.49 5.26 26.30
CA GLU A 204 26.07 5.65 24.95
C GLU A 204 25.64 4.43 24.11
N GLU A 205 26.28 3.28 24.32
CA GLU A 205 25.95 2.01 23.65
C GLU A 205 24.51 1.56 23.94
N LEU A 206 24.02 1.81 25.16
CA LEU A 206 22.66 1.45 25.56
C LEU A 206 21.63 2.36 24.89
N ILE A 207 21.96 3.64 24.72
CA ILE A 207 21.12 4.59 23.97
C ILE A 207 21.02 4.17 22.51
N ILE A 208 22.16 3.89 21.85
CA ILE A 208 22.20 3.42 20.45
C ILE A 208 21.38 2.13 20.27
N SER A 209 21.47 1.21 21.23
CA SER A 209 20.68 -0.02 21.22
C SER A 209 19.17 0.25 21.30
N GLN A 210 18.72 1.17 22.17
CA GLN A 210 17.31 1.53 22.25
C GLN A 210 16.83 2.29 21.01
N GLU A 211 17.64 3.18 20.44
CA GLU A 211 17.35 3.86 19.17
C GLU A 211 17.14 2.86 18.04
N LYS A 212 17.98 1.83 17.96
CA LYS A 212 17.83 0.75 16.98
C LYS A 212 16.51 -0.01 17.16
N LEU A 213 16.17 -0.38 18.39
CA LEU A 213 14.90 -1.08 18.68
C LEU A 213 13.67 -0.21 18.37
N LEU A 214 13.76 1.10 18.59
CA LEU A 214 12.72 2.04 18.19
C LEU A 214 12.58 2.11 16.67
N GLN A 215 13.70 2.19 15.94
CA GLN A 215 13.70 2.17 14.48
C GLN A 215 13.08 0.87 13.95
N GLU A 216 13.46 -0.29 14.49
CA GLU A 216 12.89 -1.59 14.10
C GLU A 216 11.37 -1.65 14.35
N ALA A 217 10.88 -1.06 15.45
CA ALA A 217 9.46 -1.01 15.74
C ALA A 217 8.70 -0.09 14.77
N VAL A 218 9.28 1.06 14.39
CA VAL A 218 8.70 1.96 13.39
C VAL A 218 8.72 1.33 12.00
N ASP A 219 9.82 0.66 11.63
CA ASP A 219 9.93 -0.08 10.38
C ASP A 219 8.86 -1.17 10.32
N ALA A 220 8.64 -1.93 11.40
CA ALA A 220 7.58 -2.95 11.46
C ALA A 220 6.16 -2.38 11.32
N LEU A 221 5.90 -1.16 11.79
CA LEU A 221 4.60 -0.52 11.58
C LEU A 221 4.36 -0.18 10.10
N LEU A 222 5.38 0.38 9.45
CA LEU A 222 5.28 0.79 8.06
C LEU A 222 5.28 -0.43 7.14
N ASP A 223 6.28 -1.29 7.25
CA ASP A 223 6.47 -2.48 6.42
C ASP A 223 7.17 -3.59 7.23
N ASN A 224 6.38 -4.55 7.73
CA ASN A 224 6.86 -5.61 8.60
C ASN A 224 7.59 -6.70 7.82
N GLY A 225 8.91 -6.57 7.73
CA GLY A 225 9.79 -7.55 7.07
C GLY A 225 10.83 -6.93 6.15
N ILE A 226 10.73 -5.62 5.88
CA ILE A 226 11.69 -4.89 5.05
C ILE A 226 13.13 -4.95 5.62
N CYS A 227 13.24 -4.88 6.95
CA CYS A 227 14.50 -4.80 7.69
C CYS A 227 14.72 -6.01 8.61
N GLY A 228 14.77 -7.22 8.05
CA GLY A 228 15.22 -8.42 8.78
C GLY A 228 14.09 -9.34 9.23
N GLN A 229 14.11 -9.78 10.48
CA GLN A 229 13.10 -10.71 10.99
C GLN A 229 11.80 -9.96 11.29
N PRO A 230 10.65 -10.41 10.74
CA PRO A 230 9.38 -9.74 10.96
C PRO A 230 8.95 -9.89 12.42
N MET A 231 8.26 -8.87 12.94
CA MET A 231 7.67 -8.91 14.27
C MET A 231 6.50 -9.90 14.28
N ARG A 232 6.48 -10.77 15.29
CA ARG A 232 5.51 -11.85 15.45
C ARG A 232 4.82 -11.80 16.81
N ASP A 233 3.64 -12.39 16.87
CA ASP A 233 2.91 -12.65 18.11
C ASP A 233 3.47 -13.88 18.85
N ASP A 234 2.89 -14.16 20.03
CA ASP A 234 3.25 -15.30 20.87
C ASP A 234 2.98 -16.65 20.19
N HIS A 235 2.09 -16.68 19.19
CA HIS A 235 1.74 -17.85 18.38
C HIS A 235 2.57 -17.93 17.08
N ASN A 236 3.64 -17.14 16.96
CA ASN A 236 4.53 -17.10 15.80
C ASN A 236 3.87 -16.61 14.49
N ARG A 237 2.70 -15.96 14.56
CA ARG A 237 2.04 -15.26 13.45
C ARG A 237 2.71 -13.91 13.25
N VAL A 238 2.99 -13.56 12.00
CA VAL A 238 3.51 -12.24 11.63
C VAL A 238 2.40 -11.20 11.75
N TYR A 239 2.68 -10.08 12.42
CA TYR A 239 1.75 -8.95 12.50
C TYR A 239 1.61 -8.28 11.12
N LYS A 240 0.39 -7.93 10.72
CA LYS A 240 0.14 -7.13 9.52
C LYS A 240 0.54 -5.67 9.72
N SER A 241 1.40 -5.16 8.83
CA SER A 241 1.84 -3.75 8.78
C SER A 241 0.86 -2.85 8.02
N LEU A 242 1.13 -1.54 8.02
CA LEU A 242 0.35 -0.58 7.23
C LEU A 242 0.46 -0.84 5.72
N SER A 243 1.65 -1.20 5.23
CA SER A 243 1.84 -1.62 3.84
C SER A 243 1.02 -2.86 3.51
N ASP A 244 1.01 -3.88 4.38
CA ASP A 244 0.22 -5.11 4.17
C ASP A 244 -1.29 -4.84 4.13
N VAL A 245 -1.77 -3.81 4.84
CA VAL A 245 -3.17 -3.40 4.79
C VAL A 245 -3.51 -2.75 3.45
N ILE A 246 -2.57 -2.12 2.78
CA ILE A 246 -2.80 -1.43 1.50
C ILE A 246 -2.57 -2.38 0.31
N GLU A 247 -1.48 -3.14 0.36
CA GLU A 247 -0.98 -3.98 -0.72
C GLU A 247 -1.53 -5.41 -0.70
N GLY A 248 -1.32 -6.13 -1.80
CA GLY A 248 -1.73 -7.53 -1.90
C GLY A 248 -3.19 -7.75 -2.32
N LYS A 249 -3.58 -9.02 -2.42
CA LYS A 249 -4.93 -9.43 -2.86
C LYS A 249 -6.01 -9.10 -1.82
N GLU A 250 -5.68 -9.28 -0.55
CA GLU A 250 -6.48 -8.90 0.63
C GLU A 250 -6.20 -7.45 1.07
N GLY A 251 -5.47 -6.68 0.27
CA GLY A 251 -5.20 -5.28 0.54
C GLY A 251 -6.43 -4.42 0.25
N ARG A 252 -6.51 -3.27 0.92
CA ARG A 252 -7.62 -2.31 0.83
C ARG A 252 -7.99 -1.96 -0.61
N VAL A 253 -7.00 -1.77 -1.48
CA VAL A 253 -7.25 -1.36 -2.87
C VAL A 253 -7.96 -2.45 -3.65
N ARG A 254 -7.46 -3.69 -3.60
CA ARG A 254 -7.98 -4.79 -4.42
C ARG A 254 -9.24 -5.42 -3.84
N GLU A 255 -9.33 -5.53 -2.52
CA GLU A 255 -10.45 -6.17 -1.87
C GLU A 255 -11.65 -5.24 -1.69
N THR A 256 -11.41 -3.95 -1.38
CA THR A 256 -12.48 -3.02 -0.99
C THR A 256 -12.69 -1.86 -1.97
N LEU A 257 -11.68 -1.37 -2.68
CA LEU A 257 -11.87 -0.23 -3.59
C LEU A 257 -12.26 -0.66 -5.00
N LEU A 258 -11.56 -1.65 -5.58
CA LEU A 258 -11.83 -2.13 -6.94
C LEU A 258 -13.06 -3.04 -7.03
N GLY A 259 -13.43 -3.69 -5.93
CA GLY A 259 -14.63 -4.51 -5.82
C GLY A 259 -15.25 -4.32 -4.45
N LYS A 260 -16.58 -4.34 -4.37
CA LYS A 260 -17.33 -4.27 -3.11
C LYS A 260 -18.46 -5.26 -3.14
N ARG A 261 -18.88 -5.69 -1.95
CA ARG A 261 -20.19 -6.31 -1.79
C ARG A 261 -21.25 -5.24 -2.01
N VAL A 262 -22.32 -5.61 -2.71
CA VAL A 262 -23.38 -4.69 -3.11
C VAL A 262 -24.71 -5.15 -2.54
N ASP A 263 -25.50 -4.20 -2.07
CA ASP A 263 -26.90 -4.43 -1.73
C ASP A 263 -27.73 -4.71 -2.99
N TYR A 264 -28.99 -5.13 -2.81
CA TYR A 264 -29.89 -5.47 -3.92
C TYR A 264 -29.28 -6.50 -4.89
N SER A 265 -28.60 -7.50 -4.31
CA SER A 265 -28.05 -8.62 -5.05
C SER A 265 -28.47 -9.97 -4.48
N GLY A 266 -28.56 -10.97 -5.35
CA GLY A 266 -28.93 -12.33 -5.00
C GLY A 266 -28.13 -13.34 -5.82
N ARG A 267 -28.15 -14.61 -5.43
CA ARG A 267 -27.48 -15.69 -6.18
C ARG A 267 -28.32 -16.95 -6.14
N SER A 268 -28.44 -17.64 -7.28
CA SER A 268 -29.04 -18.97 -7.33
C SER A 268 -28.47 -19.81 -8.47
N VAL A 269 -28.78 -21.11 -8.43
CA VAL A 269 -28.51 -22.06 -9.51
C VAL A 269 -29.32 -21.67 -10.74
N ILE A 270 -28.73 -21.84 -11.92
CA ILE A 270 -29.41 -21.58 -13.20
C ILE A 270 -30.01 -22.87 -13.79
N VAL A 271 -31.13 -22.71 -14.47
CA VAL A 271 -31.78 -23.77 -15.26
C VAL A 271 -32.14 -23.22 -16.64
N VAL A 272 -32.26 -24.12 -17.62
CA VAL A 272 -32.57 -23.72 -18.99
C VAL A 272 -34.03 -23.27 -19.12
N GLY A 273 -34.25 -22.08 -19.69
CA GLY A 273 -35.57 -21.50 -19.93
C GLY A 273 -35.87 -21.34 -21.43
N PRO A 274 -36.19 -22.42 -22.16
CA PRO A 274 -36.34 -22.37 -23.62
C PRO A 274 -37.57 -21.59 -24.09
N SER A 275 -38.58 -21.42 -23.24
CA SER A 275 -39.80 -20.65 -23.54
C SER A 275 -39.64 -19.14 -23.35
N LEU A 276 -38.51 -18.69 -22.79
CA LEU A 276 -38.25 -17.27 -22.57
C LEU A 276 -37.89 -16.59 -23.88
N SER A 277 -38.24 -15.32 -24.02
CA SER A 277 -37.66 -14.47 -25.06
C SER A 277 -36.21 -14.13 -24.73
N LEU A 278 -35.38 -13.83 -25.72
CA LEU A 278 -33.95 -13.56 -25.53
C LEU A 278 -33.67 -12.48 -24.48
N HIS A 279 -34.52 -11.45 -24.42
CA HIS A 279 -34.40 -10.32 -23.50
C HIS A 279 -35.00 -10.56 -22.10
N ARG A 280 -35.53 -11.77 -21.84
CA ARG A 280 -36.19 -12.12 -20.57
C ARG A 280 -35.40 -13.17 -19.80
N CYS A 281 -35.50 -13.13 -18.48
CA CYS A 281 -35.00 -14.19 -17.59
C CYS A 281 -36.06 -14.59 -16.57
N GLY A 282 -36.05 -15.84 -16.12
CA GLY A 282 -36.93 -16.26 -15.02
C GLY A 282 -36.29 -15.95 -13.67
N LEU A 283 -36.97 -15.18 -12.82
CA LEU A 283 -36.52 -14.85 -11.47
C LEU A 283 -37.41 -15.55 -10.42
N PRO A 284 -36.83 -16.34 -9.52
CA PRO A 284 -37.56 -16.98 -8.43
C PRO A 284 -38.30 -15.98 -7.55
N ARG A 285 -39.54 -16.32 -7.18
CA ARG A 285 -40.38 -15.49 -6.28
C ARG A 285 -39.68 -15.12 -4.96
N GLU A 286 -38.97 -16.08 -4.35
CA GLU A 286 -38.25 -15.86 -3.09
C GLU A 286 -37.11 -14.84 -3.22
N ILE A 287 -36.42 -14.81 -4.37
CA ILE A 287 -35.37 -13.84 -4.63
C ILE A 287 -35.97 -12.50 -5.01
N ALA A 288 -36.97 -12.49 -5.90
CA ALA A 288 -37.62 -11.28 -6.38
C ALA A 288 -38.23 -10.46 -5.23
N ILE A 289 -38.90 -11.10 -4.28
CA ILE A 289 -39.56 -10.39 -3.17
C ILE A 289 -38.57 -9.71 -2.22
N GLU A 290 -37.38 -10.30 -2.00
CA GLU A 290 -36.33 -9.69 -1.17
C GLU A 290 -35.62 -8.57 -1.92
N LEU A 291 -35.24 -8.81 -3.19
CA LEU A 291 -34.58 -7.80 -4.02
C LEU A 291 -35.46 -6.56 -4.24
N PHE A 292 -36.76 -6.74 -4.44
CA PHE A 292 -37.68 -5.64 -4.74
C PHE A 292 -38.50 -5.19 -3.53
N GLN A 293 -38.14 -5.63 -2.31
CA GLN A 293 -38.95 -5.41 -1.09
C GLN A 293 -39.29 -3.93 -0.88
N ALA A 294 -38.33 -3.03 -1.08
CA ALA A 294 -38.53 -1.59 -0.92
C ALA A 294 -39.56 -1.02 -1.91
N PHE A 295 -39.51 -1.47 -3.17
CA PHE A 295 -40.45 -1.05 -4.22
C PHE A 295 -41.87 -1.56 -3.94
N VAL A 296 -41.99 -2.81 -3.51
CA VAL A 296 -43.27 -3.41 -3.10
C VAL A 296 -43.89 -2.65 -1.93
N ILE A 297 -43.09 -2.30 -0.91
CA ILE A 297 -43.58 -1.51 0.25
C ILE A 297 -44.10 -0.15 -0.21
N ARG A 298 -43.35 0.53 -1.09
CA ARG A 298 -43.75 1.84 -1.63
C ARG A 298 -45.10 1.76 -2.34
N ASP A 299 -45.29 0.77 -3.20
CA ASP A 299 -46.49 0.65 -4.02
C ASP A 299 -47.71 0.19 -3.21
N LEU A 300 -47.52 -0.69 -2.20
CA LEU A 300 -48.58 -1.04 -1.24
C LEU A 300 -49.12 0.18 -0.48
N ILE A 301 -48.24 1.11 -0.10
CA ILE A 301 -48.64 2.34 0.60
C ILE A 301 -49.29 3.31 -0.39
N ARG A 302 -48.71 3.50 -1.58
CA ARG A 302 -49.22 4.42 -2.61
C ARG A 302 -50.61 4.02 -3.10
N LYS A 303 -50.90 2.72 -3.20
CA LYS A 303 -52.21 2.19 -3.59
C LYS A 303 -53.20 2.08 -2.41
N HIS A 304 -52.85 2.59 -1.23
CA HIS A 304 -53.65 2.52 0.00
C HIS A 304 -54.00 1.09 0.47
N LEU A 305 -53.20 0.09 0.07
CA LEU A 305 -53.35 -1.32 0.48
C LEU A 305 -52.68 -1.62 1.83
N ALA A 306 -51.75 -0.74 2.25
CA ALA A 306 -51.13 -0.74 3.57
C ALA A 306 -51.10 0.69 4.14
N SER A 307 -51.41 0.84 5.42
CA SER A 307 -51.42 2.15 6.09
C SER A 307 -50.03 2.65 6.48
N ASN A 308 -49.07 1.75 6.72
CA ASN A 308 -47.70 2.09 7.09
C ASN A 308 -46.70 0.99 6.67
N ILE A 309 -45.41 1.29 6.81
CA ILE A 309 -44.30 0.39 6.45
C ILE A 309 -44.38 -0.93 7.24
N GLY A 310 -44.78 -0.88 8.52
CA GLY A 310 -44.88 -2.08 9.36
C GLY A 310 -45.97 -3.04 8.87
N VAL A 311 -47.13 -2.51 8.50
CA VAL A 311 -48.25 -3.28 7.91
C VAL A 311 -47.84 -3.84 6.56
N ALA A 312 -47.17 -3.05 5.70
CA ALA A 312 -46.67 -3.52 4.41
C ALA A 312 -45.68 -4.70 4.57
N LYS A 313 -44.70 -4.56 5.47
CA LYS A 313 -43.77 -5.66 5.82
C LYS A 313 -44.49 -6.90 6.36
N SER A 314 -45.54 -6.71 7.16
CA SER A 314 -46.38 -7.82 7.65
C SER A 314 -47.13 -8.53 6.51
N GLN A 315 -47.68 -7.77 5.55
CA GLN A 315 -48.34 -8.35 4.38
C GLN A 315 -47.37 -9.14 3.48
N ILE A 316 -46.16 -8.63 3.28
CA ILE A 316 -45.06 -9.32 2.57
C ILE A 316 -44.70 -10.63 3.27
N ARG A 317 -44.50 -10.60 4.59
CA ARG A 317 -44.21 -11.81 5.39
C ARG A 317 -45.33 -12.85 5.31
N LYS A 318 -46.59 -12.40 5.28
CA LYS A 318 -47.78 -13.26 5.13
C LYS A 318 -48.01 -13.74 3.69
N LYS A 319 -47.19 -13.33 2.71
CA LYS A 319 -47.27 -13.72 1.29
C LYS A 319 -48.68 -13.55 0.69
N LYS A 320 -49.37 -12.44 1.02
CA LYS A 320 -50.71 -12.15 0.48
C LYS A 320 -50.69 -12.12 -1.05
N PRO A 321 -51.76 -12.58 -1.74
CA PRO A 321 -51.80 -12.64 -3.22
C PRO A 321 -51.53 -11.29 -3.90
N ILE A 322 -52.07 -10.21 -3.33
CA ILE A 322 -51.87 -8.84 -3.81
C ILE A 322 -50.39 -8.41 -3.91
N VAL A 323 -49.52 -8.99 -3.08
CA VAL A 323 -48.08 -8.69 -3.10
C VAL A 323 -47.44 -9.20 -4.39
N TRP A 324 -47.89 -10.36 -4.90
CA TRP A 324 -47.38 -10.94 -6.12
C TRP A 324 -47.84 -10.17 -7.36
N GLU A 325 -49.07 -9.67 -7.35
CA GLU A 325 -49.61 -8.81 -8.41
C GLU A 325 -48.80 -7.51 -8.52
N ILE A 326 -48.56 -6.83 -7.39
CA ILE A 326 -47.73 -5.61 -7.35
C ILE A 326 -46.29 -5.90 -7.76
N LEU A 327 -45.72 -7.02 -7.28
CA LEU A 327 -44.36 -7.40 -7.65
C LEU A 327 -44.23 -7.63 -9.16
N GLN A 328 -45.23 -8.26 -9.79
CA GLN A 328 -45.23 -8.50 -11.23
C GLN A 328 -45.27 -7.19 -12.02
N GLU A 329 -46.11 -6.23 -11.62
CA GLU A 329 -46.18 -4.90 -12.24
C GLU A 329 -44.84 -4.14 -12.14
N ILE A 330 -44.15 -4.25 -11.01
CA ILE A 330 -42.82 -3.64 -10.83
C ILE A 330 -41.80 -4.30 -11.77
N LEU A 331 -41.80 -5.62 -11.87
CA LEU A 331 -40.83 -6.39 -12.65
C LEU A 331 -41.00 -6.20 -14.16
N ASP A 332 -42.22 -5.95 -14.63
CA ASP A 332 -42.52 -5.71 -16.06
C ASP A 332 -41.83 -4.45 -16.61
N ASP A 333 -41.45 -3.50 -15.75
CA ASP A 333 -40.75 -2.28 -16.15
C ASP A 333 -39.35 -2.11 -15.51
N HIS A 334 -38.85 -3.11 -14.78
CA HIS A 334 -37.56 -2.99 -14.08
C HIS A 334 -36.55 -4.04 -14.54
N PRO A 335 -35.50 -3.67 -15.31
CA PRO A 335 -34.50 -4.62 -15.76
C PRO A 335 -33.63 -5.12 -14.60
N VAL A 336 -33.11 -6.33 -14.71
CA VAL A 336 -32.12 -6.91 -13.79
C VAL A 336 -30.86 -7.31 -14.54
N LEU A 337 -29.72 -7.29 -13.85
CA LEU A 337 -28.45 -7.75 -14.39
C LEU A 337 -28.15 -9.16 -13.90
N LEU A 338 -27.84 -10.08 -14.82
CA LEU A 338 -27.32 -11.39 -14.49
C LEU A 338 -25.82 -11.43 -14.72
N ASN A 339 -25.08 -12.04 -13.79
CA ASN A 339 -23.63 -12.18 -13.84
C ASN A 339 -23.22 -13.62 -13.52
N ARG A 340 -22.32 -14.19 -14.32
CA ARG A 340 -21.62 -15.46 -14.01
C ARG A 340 -20.14 -15.21 -13.79
N ALA A 341 -19.64 -15.67 -12.65
CA ALA A 341 -18.21 -15.67 -12.35
C ALA A 341 -17.55 -16.95 -12.93
N PRO A 342 -16.31 -16.86 -13.48
CA PRO A 342 -15.51 -15.65 -13.67
C PRO A 342 -15.99 -14.79 -14.85
N THR A 343 -16.03 -13.47 -14.65
CA THR A 343 -16.42 -12.51 -15.69
C THR A 343 -15.22 -12.21 -16.61
N LEU A 344 -15.06 -13.00 -17.68
CA LEU A 344 -13.90 -12.91 -18.58
C LEU A 344 -13.97 -11.72 -19.57
N HIS A 345 -15.18 -11.32 -19.94
CA HIS A 345 -15.44 -10.25 -20.89
C HIS A 345 -16.80 -9.61 -20.63
N ARG A 346 -17.11 -8.52 -21.35
CA ARG A 346 -18.34 -7.74 -21.12
C ARG A 346 -19.64 -8.55 -21.09
N LEU A 347 -19.79 -9.57 -21.95
CA LEU A 347 -21.02 -10.38 -22.02
C LEU A 347 -21.18 -11.35 -20.83
N GLY A 348 -20.22 -11.39 -19.91
CA GLY A 348 -20.38 -12.10 -18.64
C GLY A 348 -21.33 -11.39 -17.67
N ILE A 349 -21.78 -10.17 -18.02
CA ILE A 349 -22.89 -9.45 -17.37
C ILE A 349 -23.84 -8.97 -18.47
N GLN A 350 -25.12 -9.30 -18.37
CA GLN A 350 -26.15 -8.80 -19.30
C GLN A 350 -27.43 -8.43 -18.56
N ALA A 351 -28.19 -7.51 -19.14
CA ALA A 351 -29.50 -7.09 -18.64
C ALA A 351 -30.63 -7.92 -19.26
N PHE A 352 -31.64 -8.21 -18.44
CA PHE A 352 -32.85 -8.93 -18.81
C PHE A 352 -34.06 -8.31 -18.13
N LEU A 353 -35.23 -8.50 -18.73
CA LEU A 353 -36.50 -8.25 -18.07
C LEU A 353 -36.92 -9.50 -17.27
N PRO A 354 -37.07 -9.40 -15.94
CA PRO A 354 -37.39 -10.55 -15.11
C PRO A 354 -38.86 -10.97 -15.28
N VAL A 355 -39.08 -12.29 -15.37
CA VAL A 355 -40.40 -12.92 -15.33
C VAL A 355 -40.45 -13.77 -14.06
N LEU A 356 -41.51 -13.64 -13.26
CA LEU A 356 -41.66 -14.46 -12.06
C LEU A 356 -41.84 -15.93 -12.43
N VAL A 357 -41.02 -16.79 -11.84
CA VAL A 357 -41.10 -18.24 -12.00
C VAL A 357 -41.35 -18.95 -10.67
N GLU A 358 -42.04 -20.08 -10.74
CA GLU A 358 -42.18 -21.01 -9.62
C GLU A 358 -40.88 -21.78 -9.42
N GLY A 359 -40.49 -22.00 -8.16
CA GLY A 359 -39.24 -22.68 -7.79
C GLY A 359 -38.16 -21.73 -7.28
N ARG A 360 -36.91 -22.24 -7.23
CA ARG A 360 -35.75 -21.54 -6.64
C ARG A 360 -34.61 -21.25 -7.61
N ALA A 361 -34.69 -21.75 -8.83
CA ALA A 361 -33.64 -21.60 -9.84
C ALA A 361 -33.93 -20.46 -10.80
N ILE A 362 -32.87 -19.77 -11.24
CA ILE A 362 -32.96 -18.69 -12.24
C ILE A 362 -33.08 -19.33 -13.62
N CYS A 363 -34.10 -18.99 -14.39
CA CYS A 363 -34.24 -19.51 -15.75
C CYS A 363 -33.47 -18.62 -16.74
N LEU A 364 -32.50 -19.20 -17.43
CA LEU A 364 -31.64 -18.50 -18.40
C LEU A 364 -32.00 -18.91 -19.83
N HIS A 365 -31.97 -17.95 -20.75
CA HIS A 365 -32.19 -18.21 -22.16
C HIS A 365 -31.03 -19.01 -22.80
N PRO A 366 -31.27 -20.08 -23.57
CA PRO A 366 -30.20 -20.93 -24.11
C PRO A 366 -29.16 -20.20 -24.97
N LEU A 367 -29.58 -19.20 -25.76
CA LEU A 367 -28.67 -18.48 -26.66
C LEU A 367 -27.64 -17.60 -25.94
N VAL A 368 -27.89 -17.17 -24.70
CA VAL A 368 -26.93 -16.34 -23.96
C VAL A 368 -25.91 -17.17 -23.19
N CYS A 369 -26.13 -18.48 -23.03
CA CYS A 369 -25.22 -19.38 -22.31
C CYS A 369 -23.78 -19.29 -22.82
N LYS A 370 -23.59 -19.18 -24.15
CA LYS A 370 -22.25 -19.03 -24.74
C LYS A 370 -21.55 -17.73 -24.30
N GLY A 371 -22.28 -16.63 -24.14
CA GLY A 371 -21.75 -15.37 -23.63
C GLY A 371 -21.35 -15.47 -22.16
N PHE A 372 -22.10 -16.21 -21.35
CA PHE A 372 -21.72 -16.43 -19.95
C PHE A 372 -20.73 -17.58 -19.75
N ASN A 373 -20.40 -18.32 -20.82
CA ASN A 373 -19.74 -19.63 -20.78
C ASN A 373 -20.45 -20.62 -19.84
N ALA A 374 -21.77 -20.49 -19.71
CA ALA A 374 -22.58 -21.18 -18.71
C ALA A 374 -23.09 -22.54 -19.21
N ASP A 375 -23.08 -23.53 -18.32
CA ASP A 375 -23.74 -24.81 -18.46
C ASP A 375 -24.80 -24.99 -17.35
N PHE A 376 -25.38 -26.19 -17.24
CA PHE A 376 -26.50 -26.46 -16.33
C PHE A 376 -26.21 -27.65 -15.40
N ASP A 377 -24.94 -27.85 -15.04
CA ASP A 377 -24.48 -28.94 -14.16
C ASP A 377 -24.45 -28.56 -12.66
N GLY A 378 -24.93 -27.36 -12.32
CA GLY A 378 -24.86 -26.78 -10.98
C GLY A 378 -24.38 -25.33 -10.94
N ASP A 379 -24.05 -24.78 -12.12
CA ASP A 379 -23.73 -23.38 -12.34
C ASP A 379 -24.67 -22.39 -11.62
N GLN A 380 -24.08 -21.31 -11.09
CA GLN A 380 -24.80 -20.28 -10.34
C GLN A 380 -24.55 -18.90 -10.92
N MET A 381 -25.61 -18.09 -10.98
CA MET A 381 -25.54 -16.70 -11.38
C MET A 381 -25.94 -15.76 -10.25
N ALA A 382 -25.25 -14.61 -10.20
CA ALA A 382 -25.64 -13.49 -9.39
C ALA A 382 -26.65 -12.61 -10.15
N VAL A 383 -27.57 -12.02 -9.40
CA VAL A 383 -28.58 -11.06 -9.88
C VAL A 383 -28.29 -9.72 -9.19
N HIS A 384 -28.36 -8.62 -9.94
CA HIS A 384 -28.24 -7.26 -9.40
C HIS A 384 -29.38 -6.38 -9.92
N VAL A 385 -29.93 -5.52 -9.05
CA VAL A 385 -31.01 -4.60 -9.42
C VAL A 385 -30.47 -3.18 -9.60
N PRO A 386 -30.50 -2.60 -10.82
CA PRO A 386 -30.15 -1.20 -11.05
C PRO A 386 -31.20 -0.28 -10.43
N LEU A 387 -30.82 0.59 -9.48
CA LEU A 387 -31.80 1.39 -8.73
C LEU A 387 -32.14 2.72 -9.39
N SER A 388 -31.14 3.50 -9.80
CA SER A 388 -31.36 4.84 -10.39
C SER A 388 -31.92 4.75 -11.80
N LEU A 389 -32.56 5.83 -12.26
CA LEU A 389 -33.12 5.90 -13.61
C LEU A 389 -32.02 5.80 -14.68
N GLU A 390 -30.86 6.39 -14.41
CA GLU A 390 -29.68 6.33 -15.27
C GLU A 390 -29.17 4.89 -15.39
N ALA A 391 -29.04 4.18 -14.26
CA ALA A 391 -28.60 2.79 -14.25
C ALA A 391 -29.59 1.87 -14.98
N GLN A 392 -30.89 2.11 -14.84
CA GLN A 392 -31.92 1.39 -15.57
C GLN A 392 -31.88 1.70 -17.08
N ALA A 393 -31.62 2.95 -17.46
CA ALA A 393 -31.47 3.37 -18.85
C ALA A 393 -30.21 2.76 -19.50
N GLU A 394 -29.07 2.77 -18.80
CA GLU A 394 -27.84 2.10 -19.24
C GLU A 394 -28.04 0.60 -19.40
N ALA A 395 -28.71 -0.05 -18.43
CA ALA A 395 -29.05 -1.45 -18.53
C ALA A 395 -29.89 -1.71 -19.80
N ARG A 396 -30.94 -0.89 -20.04
CA ARG A 396 -31.84 -0.94 -21.20
C ARG A 396 -31.15 -0.77 -22.53
N LEU A 397 -30.33 0.27 -22.67
CA LEU A 397 -29.76 0.70 -23.95
C LEU A 397 -28.44 -0.01 -24.28
N LEU A 398 -27.64 -0.35 -23.27
CA LEU A 398 -26.27 -0.82 -23.48
C LEU A 398 -26.09 -2.29 -23.12
N MET A 399 -26.83 -2.80 -22.14
CA MET A 399 -26.54 -4.12 -21.55
C MET A 399 -27.57 -5.20 -21.89
N PHE A 400 -28.72 -4.88 -22.49
CA PHE A 400 -29.71 -5.89 -22.82
C PHE A 400 -29.14 -6.97 -23.74
N SER A 401 -29.48 -8.22 -23.44
CA SER A 401 -29.00 -9.39 -24.18
C SER A 401 -29.28 -9.32 -25.69
N HIS A 402 -30.47 -8.86 -26.08
CA HIS A 402 -30.89 -8.77 -27.48
C HIS A 402 -30.18 -7.65 -28.27
N MET A 403 -29.57 -6.68 -27.59
CA MET A 403 -28.75 -5.64 -28.24
C MET A 403 -27.28 -6.06 -28.39
N ASN A 404 -26.87 -7.13 -27.72
CA ASN A 404 -25.48 -7.59 -27.62
C ASN A 404 -25.29 -8.97 -28.24
N LEU A 405 -25.70 -9.12 -29.51
CA LEU A 405 -25.63 -10.40 -30.24
C LEU A 405 -24.26 -10.70 -30.85
N LEU A 406 -23.52 -9.66 -31.22
CA LEU A 406 -22.22 -9.78 -31.86
C LEU A 406 -21.08 -9.71 -30.84
N SER A 407 -20.12 -10.61 -30.98
CA SER A 407 -18.87 -10.52 -30.24
C SER A 407 -18.07 -9.32 -30.73
N LEU A 408 -17.57 -8.49 -29.81
CA LEU A 408 -16.62 -7.41 -30.13
C LEU A 408 -15.22 -7.93 -30.45
N LEU A 409 -14.93 -9.19 -30.14
CA LEU A 409 -13.74 -9.86 -30.64
C LEU A 409 -13.99 -10.15 -32.13
N LEU A 410 -13.79 -9.13 -32.96
CA LEU A 410 -13.42 -9.34 -34.35
C LEU A 410 -12.27 -10.34 -34.33
N PRO A 411 -12.33 -11.44 -35.11
CA PRO A 411 -11.16 -12.29 -35.28
C PRO A 411 -10.03 -11.38 -35.78
N ARG A 412 -8.96 -11.28 -34.97
CA ARG A 412 -7.69 -10.73 -35.44
C ARG A 412 -7.05 -11.72 -36.40
#